data_AF-A0A6J8DFW4-F1
#
_entry.id   AF-A0A6J8DFW4-F1
#
_cell.length_a   1.000
_cell.length_b   1.000
_cell.length_c   1.000
_cell.angle_alpha   90.00
_cell.angle_beta   90.00
_cell.angle_gamma   90.00
#
_symmetry.space_group_name_H-M   'P 1'
#
loop_
_entity.id
_entity.type
_entity.pdbx_description
1 polymer ?
#
loop_
_entity_poly.entity_id
_entity_poly.type
_entity_poly.pdbx_seq_one_letter_code
_entity_poly.pdbx_strand_id
1 'polypeptide(L)'
;MSLDDVTRIQLINDSRKEGKNIRLKFKEILKTIEEKRVETLKLKEISEKKKRVLKKKETFTNDILFFGLWLSREDIKLRLEEIHSNAEKKKALKSQLNFRKNVLLQKSDKLYFLFQKSVATVESSSSSQVSLLVGKTRRHKFTEGTFIGNVISVVPGFGKWYNVTYDGDPAIYVYQIQEAYADGNIEIVVRWYTAHVVAVVTFQFN
;
A
#
# COMPACT_ATOMS: atom_id res chain seq x y z
N MET A 1 77.68 4.63 31.59
CA MET A 1 77.10 4.18 30.31
C MET A 1 77.61 5.10 29.23
N SER A 2 78.18 4.57 28.15
CA SER A 2 78.69 5.41 27.06
C SER A 2 77.50 6.04 26.30
N LEU A 3 77.72 7.18 25.65
CA LEU A 3 76.68 7.86 24.86
C LEU A 3 76.15 6.95 23.73
N ASP A 4 77.01 6.08 23.20
CA ASP A 4 76.68 5.09 22.17
C ASP A 4 75.79 3.93 22.67
N ASP A 5 75.89 3.58 23.95
CA ASP A 5 75.01 2.56 24.54
C ASP A 5 73.57 3.08 24.67
N VAL A 6 73.41 4.36 25.00
CA VAL A 6 72.10 5.02 25.15
C VAL A 6 71.39 5.10 23.79
N THR A 7 72.10 5.51 22.73
CA THR A 7 71.54 5.59 21.37
C THR A 7 71.18 4.22 20.83
N ARG A 8 71.99 3.19 21.08
CA ARG A 8 71.70 1.80 20.71
C ARG A 8 70.45 1.24 21.39
N ILE A 9 70.28 1.49 22.69
CA ILE A 9 69.09 1.08 23.44
C ILE A 9 67.84 1.79 22.89
N GLN A 10 67.95 3.07 22.56
CA GLN A 10 66.85 3.85 21.99
C GLN A 10 66.42 3.32 20.62
N LEU A 11 67.38 3.02 19.74
CA LEU A 11 67.12 2.42 18.43
C LEU A 11 66.40 1.07 18.54
N ILE A 12 66.81 0.22 19.49
CA ILE A 12 66.16 -1.08 19.75
C ILE A 12 64.72 -0.87 20.24
N ASN A 13 64.49 0.10 21.12
CA ASN A 13 63.16 0.40 21.64
C ASN A 13 62.23 0.95 20.56
N ASP A 14 62.73 1.82 19.69
CA ASP A 14 61.94 2.39 18.59
C ASP A 14 61.63 1.32 17.54
N SER A 15 62.57 0.42 17.24
CA SER A 15 62.32 -0.75 16.39
C SER A 15 61.23 -1.68 16.97
N ARG A 16 61.22 -1.89 18.30
CA ARG A 16 60.18 -2.67 18.99
C ARG A 16 58.81 -2.00 18.92
N LYS A 17 58.75 -0.67 19.10
CA LYS A 17 57.51 0.12 18.95
C LYS A 17 56.99 0.07 17.52
N GLU A 18 57.87 0.22 16.54
CA GLU A 18 57.51 0.15 15.13
C GLU A 18 56.96 -1.24 14.77
N GLY A 19 57.63 -2.32 15.20
CA GLY A 19 57.13 -3.67 15.03
C GLY A 19 55.75 -3.90 15.66
N LYS A 20 55.49 -3.31 16.84
CA LYS A 20 54.17 -3.33 17.48
C LYS A 20 53.13 -2.56 16.65
N ASN A 21 53.48 -1.37 16.15
CA ASN A 21 52.61 -0.56 15.31
C ASN A 21 52.25 -1.27 14.00
N ILE A 22 53.21 -1.94 13.37
CA ILE A 22 52.96 -2.74 12.15
C ILE A 22 51.95 -3.85 12.42
N ARG A 23 52.09 -4.59 13.53
CA ARG A 23 51.13 -5.64 13.92
C ARG A 23 49.73 -5.09 14.18
N LEU A 24 49.63 -3.93 14.82
CA LEU A 24 48.34 -3.26 15.06
C LEU A 24 47.68 -2.86 13.74
N LYS A 25 48.41 -2.17 12.85
CA LYS A 25 47.93 -1.81 11.51
C LYS A 25 47.50 -3.04 10.71
N PHE A 26 48.27 -4.12 10.75
CA PHE A 26 47.91 -5.36 10.07
C PHE A 26 46.60 -5.96 10.61
N LYS A 27 46.42 -5.96 11.94
CA LYS A 27 45.18 -6.43 12.57
C LYS A 27 43.97 -5.57 12.18
N GLU A 28 44.14 -4.25 12.12
CA GLU A 28 43.11 -3.33 11.64
C GLU A 28 42.77 -3.59 10.17
N ILE A 29 43.77 -3.74 9.31
CA ILE A 29 43.58 -4.07 7.89
C ILE A 29 42.80 -5.39 7.75
N LEU A 30 43.17 -6.44 8.47
CA LEU A 30 42.44 -7.71 8.46
C LEU A 30 40.98 -7.52 8.88
N LYS A 31 40.73 -6.73 9.92
CA LYS A 31 39.37 -6.44 10.38
C LYS A 31 38.56 -5.72 9.29
N THR A 32 39.13 -4.69 8.67
CA THR A 32 38.45 -3.95 7.59
C THR A 32 38.19 -4.81 6.36
N ILE A 33 39.10 -5.73 6.01
CA ILE A 33 38.90 -6.68 4.91
C ILE A 33 37.72 -7.60 5.23
N GLU A 34 37.64 -8.10 6.46
CA GLU A 34 36.55 -8.98 6.87
C GLU A 34 35.20 -8.26 6.90
N GLU A 35 35.15 -7.03 7.43
CA GLU A 35 33.96 -6.19 7.40
C GLU A 35 33.46 -5.96 5.96
N LYS A 36 34.37 -5.61 5.03
CA LYS A 36 34.03 -5.46 3.60
C LYS A 36 33.53 -6.76 2.97
N ARG A 37 34.08 -7.92 3.33
CA ARG A 37 33.59 -9.22 2.84
C ARG A 37 32.16 -9.48 3.28
N VAL A 38 31.87 -9.26 4.56
CA VAL A 38 30.51 -9.41 5.09
C VAL A 38 29.53 -8.46 4.40
N GLU A 39 29.90 -7.20 4.20
CA GLU A 39 29.07 -6.23 3.50
C GLU A 39 28.81 -6.62 2.05
N THR A 40 29.85 -7.02 1.31
CA THR A 40 29.69 -7.45 -0.09
C THR A 40 28.82 -8.69 -0.22
N LEU A 41 28.92 -9.64 0.71
CA LEU A 41 28.03 -10.81 0.76
C LEU A 41 26.58 -10.41 1.03
N LYS A 42 26.33 -9.53 2.00
CA LYS A 42 24.97 -9.01 2.29
C LYS A 42 24.37 -8.29 1.09
N LEU A 43 25.16 -7.44 0.42
CA LEU A 43 24.72 -6.73 -0.79
C LEU A 43 24.39 -7.70 -1.93
N LYS A 44 25.22 -8.74 -2.13
CA LYS A 44 24.93 -9.81 -3.10
C LYS A 44 23.61 -10.51 -2.78
N GLU A 45 23.40 -10.91 -1.54
CA GLU A 45 22.15 -11.56 -1.11
C GLU A 45 20.92 -10.67 -1.33
N ILE A 46 21.01 -9.39 -0.99
CA ILE A 46 19.94 -8.41 -1.25
C ILE A 46 19.69 -8.28 -2.76
N SER A 47 20.74 -8.19 -3.56
CA SER A 47 20.63 -8.07 -5.01
C SER A 47 19.96 -9.29 -5.64
N GLU A 48 20.27 -10.50 -5.15
CA GLU A 48 19.65 -11.74 -5.61
C GLU A 48 18.17 -11.81 -5.22
N LYS A 49 17.84 -11.42 -3.98
CA LYS A 49 16.44 -11.33 -3.54
C LYS A 49 15.64 -10.36 -4.43
N LYS A 50 16.21 -9.19 -4.74
CA LYS A 50 15.60 -8.22 -5.67
C LYS A 50 15.41 -8.81 -7.07
N LYS A 51 16.42 -9.50 -7.63
CA LYS A 51 16.33 -10.18 -8.93
C LYS A 51 15.24 -11.26 -8.93
N ARG A 52 15.11 -12.06 -7.87
CA ARG A 52 14.06 -13.08 -7.75
C ARG A 52 12.66 -12.46 -7.73
N VAL A 53 12.49 -11.34 -7.02
CA VAL A 53 11.21 -10.60 -7.02
C VAL A 53 10.89 -10.05 -8.40
N LEU A 54 11.88 -9.47 -9.09
CA LEU A 54 11.70 -8.96 -10.45
C LEU A 54 11.30 -10.07 -11.42
N LYS A 55 12.01 -11.20 -11.41
CA LYS A 55 11.70 -12.37 -12.24
C LYS A 55 10.27 -12.88 -12.00
N LYS A 56 9.80 -12.89 -10.74
CA LYS A 56 8.41 -13.23 -10.43
C LYS A 56 7.41 -12.22 -11.03
N LYS A 57 7.71 -10.91 -10.96
CA LYS A 57 6.85 -9.89 -11.59
C LYS A 57 6.81 -10.02 -13.11
N GLU A 58 7.94 -10.32 -13.74
CA GLU A 58 8.02 -10.62 -15.17
C GLU A 58 7.14 -11.82 -15.54
N THR A 59 7.18 -12.90 -14.75
CA THR A 59 6.30 -14.05 -15.02
C THR A 59 4.82 -13.67 -14.97
N PHE A 60 4.38 -12.86 -14.00
CA PHE A 60 2.99 -12.39 -13.96
C PHE A 60 2.63 -11.49 -15.14
N THR A 61 3.58 -10.68 -15.60
CA THR A 61 3.40 -9.79 -16.76
C THR A 61 3.28 -10.61 -18.03
N ASN A 62 4.15 -11.61 -18.22
CA ASN A 62 4.12 -12.53 -19.35
C ASN A 62 2.83 -13.37 -19.37
N ASP A 63 2.37 -13.83 -18.21
CA ASP A 63 1.11 -14.58 -18.11
C ASP A 63 -0.08 -13.71 -18.53
N ILE A 64 -0.12 -12.44 -18.10
CA ILE A 64 -1.15 -11.50 -18.58
C ILE A 64 -1.01 -11.26 -20.08
N LEU A 65 0.23 -11.09 -20.56
CA LEU A 65 0.52 -10.83 -21.97
C LEU A 65 0.01 -11.97 -22.86
N PHE A 66 0.19 -13.21 -22.39
CA PHE A 66 -0.27 -14.41 -23.06
C PHE A 66 -1.80 -14.45 -23.20
N PHE A 67 -2.53 -14.09 -22.14
CA PHE A 67 -4.00 -14.16 -22.17
C PHE A 67 -4.69 -12.91 -22.74
N GLY A 68 -3.99 -11.80 -22.97
CA GLY A 68 -4.62 -10.58 -23.52
C GLY A 68 -5.46 -9.78 -22.51
N LEU A 69 -5.39 -10.10 -21.21
CA LEU A 69 -6.37 -9.66 -20.20
C LEU A 69 -6.05 -8.31 -19.50
N TRP A 70 -5.24 -7.45 -20.13
CA TRP A 70 -4.87 -6.13 -19.59
C TRP A 70 -5.65 -4.96 -20.19
N LEU A 71 -6.58 -5.25 -21.11
CA LEU A 71 -7.36 -4.28 -21.89
C LEU A 71 -8.66 -3.87 -21.16
N SER A 72 -9.58 -3.20 -21.85
CA SER A 72 -10.85 -2.73 -21.26
C SER A 72 -11.69 -3.91 -20.71
N ARG A 73 -12.71 -3.62 -19.89
CA ARG A 73 -13.61 -4.67 -19.37
C ARG A 73 -14.33 -5.41 -20.50
N GLU A 74 -14.62 -4.72 -21.58
CA GLU A 74 -15.27 -5.24 -22.78
C GLU A 74 -14.33 -6.20 -23.51
N ASP A 75 -13.07 -5.80 -23.70
CA ASP A 75 -12.04 -6.62 -24.34
C ASP A 75 -11.76 -7.89 -23.52
N ILE A 76 -11.74 -7.78 -22.19
CA ILE A 76 -11.56 -8.94 -21.29
C ILE A 76 -12.68 -9.96 -21.47
N LYS A 77 -13.94 -9.51 -21.61
CA LYS A 77 -15.06 -10.42 -21.82
C LYS A 77 -14.93 -11.14 -23.16
N LEU A 78 -14.61 -10.40 -24.22
CA LEU A 78 -14.41 -10.95 -25.56
C LEU A 78 -13.28 -12.00 -25.57
N ARG A 79 -12.14 -11.71 -24.92
CA ARG A 79 -11.04 -12.68 -24.77
C ARG A 79 -11.40 -13.90 -23.93
N LEU A 80 -12.23 -13.75 -22.91
CA LEU A 80 -12.71 -14.88 -22.11
C LEU A 80 -13.76 -15.73 -22.84
N GLU A 81 -14.47 -15.16 -23.81
CA GLU A 81 -15.40 -15.87 -24.69
C GLU A 81 -14.65 -16.70 -25.75
N GLU A 82 -13.51 -16.21 -26.25
CA GLU A 82 -12.61 -16.95 -27.17
C GLU A 82 -12.02 -18.23 -26.53
N ILE A 83 -11.83 -18.25 -25.21
CA ILE A 83 -11.30 -19.43 -24.52
C ILE A 83 -12.40 -20.49 -24.40
N HIS A 84 -12.17 -21.69 -24.93
CA HIS A 84 -13.18 -22.76 -24.89
C HIS A 84 -13.10 -23.63 -23.62
N SER A 85 -11.93 -23.70 -22.96
CA SER A 85 -11.73 -24.50 -21.76
C SER A 85 -12.00 -23.72 -20.47
N ASN A 86 -12.87 -24.25 -19.61
CA ASN A 86 -13.12 -23.68 -18.28
C ASN A 86 -11.87 -23.66 -17.39
N ALA A 87 -10.95 -24.61 -17.57
CA ALA A 87 -9.69 -24.64 -16.83
C ALA A 87 -8.77 -23.47 -17.24
N GLU A 88 -8.73 -23.17 -18.53
CA GLU A 88 -7.96 -22.04 -19.06
C GLU A 88 -8.57 -20.70 -18.65
N LYS A 89 -9.90 -20.56 -18.66
CA LYS A 89 -10.57 -19.35 -18.14
C LYS A 89 -10.19 -19.07 -16.69
N LYS A 90 -10.21 -20.11 -15.84
CA LYS A 90 -9.77 -19.99 -14.43
C LYS A 90 -8.31 -19.58 -14.33
N LYS A 91 -7.43 -20.15 -15.15
CA LYS A 91 -6.00 -19.80 -15.19
C LYS A 91 -5.81 -18.34 -15.61
N ALA A 92 -6.51 -17.91 -16.64
CA ALA A 92 -6.45 -16.55 -17.19
C ALA A 92 -6.92 -15.50 -16.15
N LEU A 93 -8.06 -15.75 -15.50
CA LEU A 93 -8.56 -14.91 -14.40
C LEU A 93 -7.60 -14.90 -13.19
N LYS A 94 -7.01 -16.05 -12.86
CA LYS A 94 -6.02 -16.14 -11.78
C LYS A 94 -4.76 -15.33 -12.10
N SER A 95 -4.26 -15.39 -13.33
CA SER A 95 -3.15 -14.56 -13.80
C SER A 95 -3.49 -13.07 -13.71
N GLN A 96 -4.71 -12.70 -14.07
CA GLN A 96 -5.20 -11.33 -13.93
C GLN A 96 -5.20 -10.84 -12.48
N LEU A 97 -5.73 -11.64 -11.55
CA LEU A 97 -5.73 -11.32 -10.12
C LEU A 97 -4.30 -11.22 -9.55
N ASN A 98 -3.42 -12.15 -9.93
CA ASN A 98 -2.02 -12.13 -9.49
C ASN A 98 -1.28 -10.90 -9.96
N PHE A 99 -1.47 -10.48 -11.22
CA PHE A 99 -0.86 -9.26 -11.75
C PHE A 99 -1.38 -8.01 -11.05
N ARG A 100 -2.70 -7.88 -10.88
CA ARG A 100 -3.29 -6.73 -10.18
C ARG A 100 -2.76 -6.60 -8.74
N LYS A 101 -2.63 -7.73 -8.05
CA LYS A 101 -2.11 -7.76 -6.68
C LYS A 101 -0.60 -7.51 -6.59
N ASN A 102 0.21 -8.18 -7.43
CA ASN A 102 1.66 -8.25 -7.23
C ASN A 102 2.46 -7.28 -8.13
N VAL A 103 1.88 -6.82 -9.24
CA VAL A 103 2.49 -5.87 -10.18
C VAL A 103 1.89 -4.48 -10.00
N LEU A 104 0.57 -4.34 -10.11
CA LEU A 104 -0.11 -3.04 -9.95
C LEU A 104 -0.31 -2.62 -8.49
N LEU A 105 -0.11 -3.53 -7.54
CA LEU A 105 -0.32 -3.30 -6.10
C LEU A 105 -1.72 -2.76 -5.78
N GLN A 106 -2.72 -3.16 -6.58
CA GLN A 106 -4.10 -2.74 -6.37
C GLN A 106 -4.58 -3.30 -5.02
N LYS A 107 -5.11 -2.41 -4.17
CA LYS A 107 -5.70 -2.82 -2.89
C LYS A 107 -6.81 -3.83 -3.16
N SER A 108 -6.86 -4.91 -2.39
CA SER A 108 -7.89 -5.92 -2.59
C SER A 108 -9.25 -5.30 -2.31
N ASP A 109 -10.14 -5.33 -3.30
CA ASP A 109 -11.50 -4.82 -3.25
C ASP A 109 -12.43 -5.66 -2.34
N LYS A 110 -11.90 -6.29 -1.28
CA LYS A 110 -12.69 -7.07 -0.29
C LYS A 110 -13.82 -6.24 0.31
N LEU A 111 -13.64 -4.92 0.41
CA LEU A 111 -14.69 -3.99 0.87
C LEU A 111 -15.80 -3.78 -0.17
N TYR A 112 -15.54 -3.97 -1.47
CA TYR A 112 -16.53 -3.83 -2.54
C TYR A 112 -17.26 -5.15 -2.84
N PHE A 113 -16.63 -6.30 -2.61
CA PHE A 113 -17.26 -7.62 -2.80
C PHE A 113 -18.15 -8.08 -1.63
N LEU A 114 -18.24 -7.29 -0.55
CA LEU A 114 -19.24 -7.51 0.52
C LEU A 114 -20.67 -7.14 0.08
N PHE A 115 -20.91 -6.91 -1.22
CA PHE A 115 -22.16 -6.37 -1.75
C PHE A 115 -23.16 -7.41 -2.28
N GLN A 116 -22.84 -8.71 -2.28
CA GLN A 116 -23.74 -9.74 -2.86
C GLN A 116 -23.93 -11.02 -2.04
N LYS A 117 -23.29 -11.18 -0.87
CA LYS A 117 -23.50 -12.41 -0.07
C LYS A 117 -24.76 -12.36 0.82
N SER A 118 -25.48 -11.24 0.87
CA SER A 118 -26.72 -11.11 1.67
C SER A 118 -27.94 -10.84 0.78
N VAL A 119 -28.27 -11.76 -0.13
CA VAL A 119 -29.62 -11.81 -0.74
C VAL A 119 -30.29 -13.18 -0.52
N ALA A 120 -29.64 -14.11 0.19
CA ALA A 120 -30.22 -15.41 0.49
C ALA A 120 -29.96 -15.81 1.94
N THR A 121 -30.51 -15.05 2.88
CA THR A 121 -31.19 -15.55 4.10
C THR A 121 -31.66 -14.36 4.92
N VAL A 122 -32.95 -14.40 5.19
CA VAL A 122 -33.75 -13.44 5.92
C VAL A 122 -33.34 -13.40 7.40
N GLU A 123 -33.48 -12.19 7.98
CA GLU A 123 -33.53 -11.82 9.41
C GLU A 123 -32.25 -11.55 10.22
N SER A 124 -32.11 -10.25 10.52
CA SER A 124 -31.70 -9.65 11.81
C SER A 124 -30.20 -9.57 12.17
N SER A 125 -29.56 -8.47 11.74
CA SER A 125 -28.76 -7.63 12.66
C SER A 125 -28.59 -6.23 12.07
N SER A 126 -29.39 -5.29 12.57
CA SER A 126 -29.37 -3.86 12.22
C SER A 126 -28.00 -3.18 12.38
N SER A 127 -27.04 -3.79 13.10
CA SER A 127 -25.70 -3.23 13.29
C SER A 127 -24.82 -3.28 12.04
N SER A 128 -25.04 -4.24 11.14
CA SER A 128 -24.21 -4.40 9.94
C SER A 128 -24.51 -3.35 8.87
N GLN A 129 -25.77 -2.92 8.75
CA GLN A 129 -26.17 -1.82 7.86
C GLN A 129 -25.71 -0.45 8.38
N VAL A 130 -25.70 -0.27 9.70
CA VAL A 130 -25.30 0.98 10.37
C VAL A 130 -23.84 1.33 10.08
N SER A 131 -22.94 0.34 10.08
CA SER A 131 -21.53 0.57 9.79
C SER A 131 -21.25 0.92 8.32
N LEU A 132 -22.13 0.56 7.38
CA LEU A 132 -21.94 0.78 5.94
C LEU A 132 -22.26 2.21 5.49
N LEU A 133 -23.07 2.94 6.27
CA LEU A 133 -23.51 4.30 5.96
C LEU A 133 -22.48 5.36 6.39
N VAL A 134 -21.68 5.06 7.42
CA VAL A 134 -20.64 5.97 7.94
C VAL A 134 -19.57 6.20 6.88
N GLY A 135 -19.22 7.48 6.64
CA GLY A 135 -18.24 7.89 5.63
C GLY A 135 -18.77 7.94 4.20
N LYS A 136 -20.06 7.70 3.97
CA LYS A 136 -20.67 7.83 2.64
C LYS A 136 -21.16 9.26 2.40
N THR A 137 -20.98 9.71 1.16
CA THR A 137 -21.62 10.92 0.64
C THR A 137 -23.06 10.61 0.27
N ARG A 138 -23.95 11.53 0.59
CA ARG A 138 -25.37 11.41 0.31
C ARG A 138 -25.96 12.73 -0.15
N ARG A 139 -27.10 12.62 -0.80
CA ARG A 139 -27.94 13.70 -1.26
C ARG A 139 -29.24 13.64 -0.48
N HIS A 140 -29.52 14.70 0.26
CA HIS A 140 -30.73 14.84 1.05
C HIS A 140 -31.66 15.84 0.36
N LYS A 141 -32.87 15.40 0.04
CA LYS A 141 -33.93 16.26 -0.50
C LYS A 141 -34.73 16.81 0.68
N PHE A 142 -34.65 18.12 0.86
CA PHE A 142 -35.51 18.88 1.74
C PHE A 142 -36.54 19.65 0.91
N THR A 143 -37.57 20.20 1.56
CA THR A 143 -38.56 21.09 0.93
C THR A 143 -37.90 22.33 0.30
N GLU A 144 -36.78 22.78 0.87
CA GLU A 144 -36.05 23.98 0.45
C GLU A 144 -35.01 23.70 -0.66
N GLY A 145 -34.73 22.43 -0.97
CA GLY A 145 -33.74 22.08 -1.97
C GLY A 145 -33.02 20.77 -1.69
N THR A 146 -32.05 20.47 -2.54
CA THR A 146 -31.26 19.24 -2.47
C THR A 146 -29.86 19.55 -1.97
N PHE A 147 -29.49 18.97 -0.83
CA PHE A 147 -28.23 19.24 -0.16
C PHE A 147 -27.35 17.99 -0.18
N ILE A 148 -26.06 18.19 -0.44
CA ILE A 148 -25.07 17.11 -0.46
C ILE A 148 -24.30 17.17 0.85
N GLY A 149 -24.12 16.02 1.48
CA GLY A 149 -23.48 15.92 2.78
C GLY A 149 -22.88 14.56 3.05
N ASN A 150 -22.11 14.47 4.12
CA ASN A 150 -21.45 13.24 4.53
C ASN A 150 -22.01 12.74 5.86
N VAL A 151 -22.02 11.42 6.03
CA VAL A 151 -22.29 10.80 7.33
C VAL A 151 -20.98 10.67 8.07
N ILE A 152 -20.83 11.33 9.22
CA ILE A 152 -19.60 11.35 9.99
C ILE A 152 -19.50 10.11 10.86
N SER A 153 -20.53 9.86 11.67
CA SER A 153 -20.54 8.78 12.64
C SER A 153 -21.97 8.46 13.07
N VAL A 154 -22.13 7.37 13.78
CA VAL A 154 -23.35 7.07 14.55
C VAL A 154 -23.27 7.82 15.88
N VAL A 155 -24.41 8.23 16.42
CA VAL A 155 -24.47 8.85 17.75
C VAL A 155 -24.25 7.77 18.81
N PRO A 156 -23.28 7.95 19.74
CA PRO A 156 -23.07 7.02 20.84
C PRO A 156 -24.35 6.85 21.67
N GLY A 157 -24.75 5.60 21.95
CA GLY A 157 -25.98 5.29 22.70
C GLY A 157 -27.27 5.31 21.87
N PHE A 158 -27.25 5.87 20.65
CA PHE A 158 -28.41 6.01 19.79
C PHE A 158 -28.14 5.44 18.39
N GLY A 159 -28.17 4.11 18.26
CA GLY A 159 -27.76 3.40 17.03
C GLY A 159 -28.56 3.69 15.76
N LYS A 160 -29.71 4.37 15.87
CA LYS A 160 -30.54 4.82 14.74
C LYS A 160 -30.23 6.25 14.28
N TRP A 161 -29.45 7.00 15.05
CA TRP A 161 -29.17 8.41 14.82
C TRP A 161 -27.74 8.60 14.33
N TYR A 162 -27.58 9.51 13.37
CA TYR A 162 -26.31 9.73 12.69
C TYR A 162 -25.92 11.20 12.72
N ASN A 163 -24.64 11.44 12.95
CA ASN A 163 -24.01 12.75 12.82
C ASN A 163 -23.71 13.04 11.35
N VAL A 164 -24.08 14.23 10.91
CA VAL A 164 -24.14 14.64 9.51
C VAL A 164 -23.50 15.99 9.36
N THR A 165 -22.78 16.20 8.26
CA THR A 165 -22.43 17.53 7.76
C THR A 165 -22.90 17.72 6.32
N TYR A 166 -23.05 18.99 5.91
CA TYR A 166 -23.37 19.38 4.53
C TYR A 166 -22.22 20.15 3.90
N ASP A 167 -22.08 20.05 2.58
CA ASP A 167 -21.08 20.80 1.84
C ASP A 167 -21.39 22.31 1.95
N GLY A 168 -20.43 23.10 2.46
CA GLY A 168 -20.58 24.55 2.64
C GLY A 168 -21.06 24.99 4.02
N ASP A 169 -21.40 24.05 4.91
CA ASP A 169 -21.80 24.34 6.30
C ASP A 169 -21.00 23.48 7.29
N PRO A 170 -20.21 24.08 8.21
CA PRO A 170 -19.46 23.34 9.22
C PRO A 170 -20.33 22.73 10.33
N ALA A 171 -21.63 23.06 10.41
CA ALA A 171 -22.51 22.56 11.46
C ALA A 171 -22.76 21.05 11.35
N ILE A 172 -22.84 20.39 12.52
CA ILE A 172 -23.15 18.97 12.64
C ILE A 172 -24.63 18.82 12.99
N TYR A 173 -25.35 18.11 12.14
CA TYR A 173 -26.75 17.77 12.33
C TYR A 173 -26.93 16.31 12.73
N VAL A 174 -28.04 16.01 13.39
CA VAL A 174 -28.35 14.65 13.84
C VAL A 174 -29.68 14.21 13.24
N TYR A 175 -29.66 13.13 12.45
CA TYR A 175 -30.85 12.62 11.77
C TYR A 175 -30.96 11.10 11.85
N GLN A 176 -32.20 10.61 11.79
CA GLN A 176 -32.50 9.20 11.57
C GLN A 176 -32.49 8.89 10.07
N ILE A 177 -31.29 8.59 9.56
CA ILE A 177 -31.07 8.43 8.11
C ILE A 177 -31.82 7.22 7.53
N GLN A 178 -32.08 6.18 8.33
CA GLN A 178 -32.74 4.96 7.86
C GLN A 178 -34.21 5.22 7.46
N GLU A 179 -34.92 6.02 8.26
CA GLU A 179 -36.33 6.36 8.00
C GLU A 179 -36.43 7.25 6.75
N ALA A 180 -35.58 8.28 6.67
CA ALA A 180 -35.53 9.16 5.50
C ALA A 180 -35.05 8.46 4.22
N TYR A 181 -34.33 7.33 4.31
CA TYR A 181 -34.01 6.47 3.17
C TYR A 181 -35.23 5.64 2.73
N ALA A 182 -36.02 5.13 3.67
CA ALA A 182 -37.27 4.44 3.37
C ALA A 182 -38.30 5.37 2.71
N ASP A 183 -38.31 6.63 3.12
CA ASP A 183 -39.17 7.67 2.54
C ASP A 183 -38.66 8.21 1.19
N GLY A 184 -37.49 7.77 0.72
CA GLY A 184 -36.89 8.21 -0.54
C GLY A 184 -36.32 9.64 -0.54
N ASN A 185 -36.23 10.27 0.63
CA ASN A 185 -35.70 11.63 0.80
C ASN A 185 -34.17 11.66 0.82
N ILE A 186 -33.51 10.52 1.02
CA ILE A 186 -32.04 10.40 1.03
C ILE A 186 -31.57 9.41 -0.02
N GLU A 187 -30.62 9.85 -0.86
CA GLU A 187 -29.92 9.01 -1.84
C GLU A 187 -28.43 8.94 -1.49
N ILE A 188 -27.83 7.75 -1.52
CA ILE A 188 -26.37 7.59 -1.37
C ILE A 188 -25.71 7.88 -2.72
N VAL A 189 -24.80 8.85 -2.76
CA VAL A 189 -24.12 9.27 -3.99
C VAL A 189 -22.65 8.88 -3.92
N VAL A 190 -22.15 8.24 -4.98
CA VAL A 190 -20.72 7.96 -5.12
C VAL A 190 -20.02 9.21 -5.64
N ARG A 191 -19.26 9.89 -4.77
CA ARG A 191 -18.41 11.02 -5.18
C ARG A 191 -17.09 10.48 -5.70
N TRP A 192 -16.83 10.68 -6.99
CA TRP A 192 -15.49 10.51 -7.54
C TRP A 192 -14.69 11.75 -7.15
N TYR A 193 -13.78 11.63 -6.20
CA TYR A 193 -12.79 12.69 -6.00
C TYR A 193 -11.85 12.64 -7.21
N THR A 194 -11.94 13.63 -8.10
CA THR A 194 -10.80 13.97 -8.95
C THR A 194 -9.72 14.45 -7.99
N ALA A 195 -8.78 13.57 -7.67
CA ALA A 195 -7.58 13.94 -6.96
C ALA A 195 -6.80 14.93 -7.84
N HIS A 196 -7.09 16.22 -7.69
CA HIS A 196 -6.14 17.25 -8.08
C HIS A 196 -4.96 17.07 -7.14
N VAL A 197 -3.97 16.32 -7.60
CA VAL A 197 -2.64 16.30 -7.00
C VAL A 197 -2.14 17.72 -7.08
N VAL A 198 -2.23 18.46 -5.98
CA VAL A 198 -1.55 19.74 -5.81
C VAL A 198 -0.06 19.39 -5.74
N ALA A 199 0.58 19.35 -6.90
CA ALA A 199 2.03 19.29 -7.00
C ALA A 199 2.56 20.67 -6.57
N VAL A 200 2.87 20.82 -5.28
CA VAL A 200 3.72 21.91 -4.81
C VAL A 200 5.13 21.62 -5.31
N VAL A 201 5.42 22.09 -6.52
CA VAL A 201 6.76 22.15 -7.08
C VAL A 201 7.34 23.50 -6.67
N THR A 202 8.08 23.54 -5.57
CA THR A 202 9.03 24.61 -5.31
C THR A 202 10.36 24.23 -5.97
N PHE A 203 10.56 24.66 -7.22
CA PHE A 203 11.90 24.82 -7.78
C PHE A 203 12.48 26.11 -7.21
N GLN A 204 13.52 26.02 -6.39
CA GLN A 204 14.46 27.12 -6.21
C GLN A 204 15.72 26.81 -7.01
N PHE A 205 15.95 27.59 -8.06
CA PHE A 205 17.26 27.82 -8.64
C PHE A 205 17.64 29.26 -8.30
N ASN A 206 18.67 29.42 -7.48
CA ASN A 206 19.80 30.34 -7.64
C ASN A 206 20.82 30.06 -6.55
#